data_AF-A0A0C2H3R9-F1
#
_entry.id   AF-A0A0C2H3R9-F1
#
_cell.length_a   1.000
_cell.length_b   1.000
_cell.length_c   1.000
_cell.angle_alpha   90.00
_cell.angle_beta   90.00
_cell.angle_gamma   90.00
#
_symmetry.space_group_name_H-M   'P 1'
#
loop_
_entity.id
_entity.type
_entity.pdbx_description
1 polymer ?
#
loop_
_entity_poly.entity_id
_entity_poly.type
_entity_poly.pdbx_seq_one_letter_code
_entity_poly.pdbx_strand_id
1 'polypeptide(L)'
;TENVNKFCNQVSRVIGNLVLGNEEAEKALISMYTKTCQWKEIDETNDVSLRSERVIAVERLCEVTVGILNSKEAAKLKQLILDSGVVSKACSHLVSSHPPLYSATESQEWKAFLLRPSLKLMLSFMHGMARSHEASQRALAEKTLHILHRLEQVASDNSIGTLAENVVEALKENSEVAAQIENVRQETRQKKRQMAMAMRNKQLREMGMQMGKSGEVKVAHRRIANEPALEGVVDPLASCCICREPLFHGTRVAAAYAFASPLPGESRVPQLATVSQMVMVHIDCHQNAIRRSGGGRNVDEWSKASLHNAGAKCNVLTPIASGSASEADWAAAVNRSFSEASQGGGRESNAQYLAVLHLLALSLPADDLPTRNARHRVISFIMTELTVESWREQRLDVLRAALSDSATEGRDSTWESLRPVCLTWAFVDLYFNDVIPIDSDDRLEWLQTHLLDTLRKTSTFVKKFDEEVATLGSVEAFANKMDVPVDQIAPLFGPSGDADV
;
A
#
# COMPACT_ATOMS: atom_id res chain seq x y z
N THR A 1 -9.26 40.79 -35.66
CA THR A 1 -8.34 39.63 -35.58
C THR A 1 -9.06 38.35 -35.17
N GLU A 2 -9.89 38.34 -34.12
CA GLU A 2 -10.57 37.11 -33.65
C GLU A 2 -11.53 36.49 -34.68
N ASN A 3 -12.38 37.29 -35.35
CA ASN A 3 -13.28 36.81 -36.39
C ASN A 3 -12.54 36.25 -37.61
N VAL A 4 -11.40 36.85 -37.97
CA VAL A 4 -10.53 36.36 -39.06
C VAL A 4 -9.92 35.02 -38.69
N ASN A 5 -9.45 34.86 -37.44
CA ASN A 5 -8.93 33.57 -36.97
C ASN A 5 -10.01 32.48 -36.93
N LYS A 6 -11.25 32.80 -36.49
CA LYS A 6 -12.38 31.85 -36.53
C LYS A 6 -12.69 31.42 -37.97
N PHE A 7 -12.74 32.37 -38.91
CA PHE A 7 -12.94 32.07 -40.32
C PHE A 7 -11.81 31.21 -40.89
N CYS A 8 -10.54 31.58 -40.67
CA CYS A 8 -9.39 30.79 -41.11
C CYS A 8 -9.41 29.36 -40.55
N ASN A 9 -9.84 29.16 -39.30
CA ASN A 9 -9.95 27.82 -38.71
C ASN A 9 -11.06 26.99 -39.36
N GLN A 10 -12.23 27.59 -39.63
CA GLN A 10 -13.31 26.91 -40.37
C GLN A 10 -12.86 26.53 -41.79
N VAL A 11 -12.18 27.43 -42.49
CA VAL A 11 -11.64 27.19 -43.83
C VAL A 11 -10.57 26.10 -43.80
N SER A 12 -9.68 26.09 -42.79
CA SER A 12 -8.62 25.08 -42.66
C SER A 12 -9.18 23.66 -42.61
N ARG A 13 -10.33 23.44 -41.98
CA ARG A 13 -10.98 22.12 -41.91
C ARG A 13 -11.51 21.61 -43.26
N VAL A 14 -11.70 22.51 -44.23
CA VAL A 14 -12.33 22.19 -45.52
C VAL A 14 -11.30 22.24 -46.66
N ILE A 15 -10.25 23.07 -46.56
CA ILE A 15 -9.19 23.23 -47.59
C ILE A 15 -8.64 21.88 -48.05
N GLY A 16 -8.33 20.97 -47.12
CA GLY A 16 -7.76 19.66 -47.46
C GLY A 16 -8.66 18.85 -48.39
N ASN A 17 -9.97 19.01 -48.28
CA ASN A 17 -10.95 18.35 -49.14
C ASN A 17 -11.19 19.10 -50.46
N LEU A 18 -11.01 20.43 -50.49
CA LEU A 18 -11.21 21.25 -51.69
C LEU A 18 -10.09 21.10 -52.72
N VAL A 19 -8.88 20.76 -52.26
CA VAL A 19 -7.73 20.58 -53.17
C VAL A 19 -7.70 19.19 -53.82
N LEU A 20 -8.51 18.24 -53.34
CA LEU A 20 -8.48 16.86 -53.80
C LEU A 20 -8.74 16.76 -55.31
N GLY A 21 -7.82 16.09 -56.02
CA GLY A 21 -7.92 15.88 -57.46
C GLY A 21 -7.43 17.04 -58.32
N ASN A 22 -6.94 18.13 -57.73
CA ASN A 22 -6.24 19.20 -58.44
C ASN A 22 -4.75 19.17 -58.09
N GLU A 23 -3.92 18.64 -59.00
CA GLU A 23 -2.49 18.45 -58.75
C GLU A 23 -1.74 19.75 -58.39
N GLU A 24 -2.10 20.88 -58.99
CA GLU A 24 -1.44 22.17 -58.70
C GLU A 24 -1.76 22.64 -57.29
N ALA A 25 -3.03 22.50 -56.88
CA ALA A 25 -3.48 22.85 -55.54
C ALA A 25 -2.90 21.90 -54.48
N GLU A 26 -2.82 20.60 -54.77
CA GLU A 26 -2.17 19.61 -53.90
C GLU A 26 -0.68 19.91 -53.73
N LYS A 27 0.04 20.18 -54.83
CA LYS A 27 1.47 20.58 -54.82
C LYS A 27 1.68 21.89 -54.03
N ALA A 28 0.80 22.87 -54.19
CA ALA A 28 0.85 24.12 -53.44
C ALA A 28 0.68 23.87 -51.93
N LEU A 29 -0.29 23.05 -51.54
CA LEU A 29 -0.51 22.68 -50.14
C LEU A 29 0.70 21.94 -49.55
N ILE A 30 1.30 21.00 -50.27
CA ILE A 30 2.52 20.30 -49.85
C ILE A 30 3.70 21.28 -49.71
N SER A 31 3.81 22.26 -50.60
CA SER A 31 4.80 23.34 -50.46
C SER A 31 4.58 24.16 -49.19
N MET A 32 3.33 24.35 -48.74
CA MET A 32 3.05 25.01 -47.47
C MET A 32 3.51 24.17 -46.28
N TYR A 33 3.20 22.87 -46.25
CA TYR A 33 3.69 21.98 -45.20
C TYR A 33 5.21 21.97 -45.10
N THR A 34 5.91 21.87 -46.23
CA THR A 34 7.39 21.82 -46.25
C THR A 34 8.04 23.13 -45.81
N LYS A 35 7.43 24.29 -46.08
CA LYS A 35 7.92 25.61 -45.66
C LYS A 35 7.58 25.96 -44.21
N THR A 36 6.40 25.58 -43.75
CA THR A 36 5.85 26.01 -42.45
C THR A 36 6.20 25.04 -41.31
N CYS A 37 6.26 23.73 -41.56
CA CYS A 37 6.58 22.71 -40.54
C CYS A 37 8.08 22.62 -40.23
N GLN A 38 8.68 23.74 -39.82
CA GLN A 38 10.08 23.84 -39.39
C GLN A 38 10.18 23.74 -37.86
N TRP A 39 10.09 22.52 -37.34
CA TRP A 39 9.95 22.24 -35.90
C TRP A 39 11.08 22.83 -35.04
N LYS A 40 12.33 22.73 -35.53
CA LYS A 40 13.51 23.28 -34.87
C LYS A 40 13.45 24.81 -34.76
N GLU A 41 13.09 25.49 -35.84
CA GLU A 41 12.96 26.95 -35.85
C GLU A 41 11.88 27.44 -34.87
N ILE A 42 10.77 26.71 -34.73
CA ILE A 42 9.69 27.05 -33.79
C ILE A 42 10.19 27.04 -32.33
N ASP A 43 10.99 26.04 -31.97
CA ASP A 43 11.51 25.89 -30.61
C ASP A 43 12.68 26.87 -30.32
N GLU A 44 13.50 27.19 -31.33
CA GLU A 44 14.69 28.06 -31.18
C GLU A 44 14.39 29.57 -31.36
N THR A 45 13.24 29.93 -31.94
CA THR A 45 12.88 31.34 -32.14
C THR A 45 12.65 32.00 -30.79
N ASN A 46 13.46 33.02 -30.45
CA ASN A 46 13.34 33.80 -29.21
C ASN A 46 12.30 34.93 -29.31
N ASP A 47 12.03 35.43 -30.52
CA ASP A 47 11.01 36.45 -30.77
C ASP A 47 9.59 35.87 -30.55
N VAL A 48 8.87 36.43 -29.57
CA VAL A 48 7.54 35.96 -29.17
C VAL A 48 6.51 36.16 -30.27
N SER A 49 6.58 37.26 -31.03
CA SER A 49 5.65 37.58 -32.11
C SER A 49 5.82 36.62 -33.28
N LEU A 50 7.06 36.46 -33.75
CA LEU A 50 7.38 35.54 -34.85
C LEU A 50 7.09 34.09 -34.49
N ARG A 51 7.37 33.68 -33.23
CA ARG A 51 7.02 32.34 -32.76
C ARG A 51 5.52 32.12 -32.77
N SER A 52 4.74 33.09 -32.30
CA SER A 52 3.27 33.01 -32.27
C SER A 52 2.69 32.90 -33.68
N GLU A 53 3.20 33.67 -34.65
CA GLU A 53 2.80 33.59 -36.05
C GLU A 53 3.09 32.20 -36.65
N ARG A 54 4.30 31.67 -36.42
CA ARG A 54 4.70 30.32 -36.87
C ARG A 54 3.82 29.23 -36.25
N VAL A 55 3.53 29.32 -34.95
CA VAL A 55 2.64 28.39 -34.24
C VAL A 55 1.24 28.40 -34.87
N ILE A 56 0.65 29.57 -35.05
CA ILE A 56 -0.70 29.71 -35.66
C ILE A 56 -0.72 29.13 -37.08
N ALA A 57 0.32 29.36 -37.88
CA ALA A 57 0.41 28.83 -39.24
C ALA A 57 0.45 27.29 -39.26
N VAL A 58 1.22 26.68 -38.35
CA VAL A 58 1.26 25.21 -38.21
C VAL A 58 -0.05 24.66 -37.66
N GLU A 59 -0.67 25.30 -36.65
CA GLU A 59 -1.97 24.88 -36.11
C GLU A 59 -3.03 24.77 -37.20
N ARG A 60 -3.08 25.74 -38.12
CA ARG A 60 -3.99 25.71 -39.27
C ARG A 60 -3.72 24.52 -40.18
N LEU A 61 -2.45 24.22 -40.46
CA LEU A 61 -2.06 23.06 -41.25
C LEU A 61 -2.38 21.73 -40.55
N CYS A 62 -2.34 21.69 -39.21
CA CYS A 62 -2.81 20.53 -38.45
C CYS A 62 -4.32 20.33 -38.62
N GLU A 63 -5.12 21.40 -38.53
CA GLU A 63 -6.57 21.35 -38.77
C GLU A 63 -6.90 20.87 -40.19
N VAL A 64 -6.09 21.24 -41.19
CA VAL A 64 -6.21 20.71 -42.55
C VAL A 64 -6.02 19.19 -42.54
N THR A 65 -4.94 18.66 -41.96
CA THR A 65 -4.71 17.21 -41.93
C THR A 65 -5.80 16.43 -41.19
N VAL A 66 -6.36 17.00 -40.12
CA VAL A 66 -7.43 16.38 -39.32
C VAL A 66 -8.78 16.43 -40.06
N GLY A 67 -9.02 17.46 -40.87
CA GLY A 67 -10.24 17.66 -41.64
C GLY A 67 -10.35 16.84 -42.93
N ILE A 68 -9.23 16.27 -43.42
CA ILE A 68 -9.23 15.40 -44.61
C ILE A 68 -10.13 14.19 -44.37
N LEU A 69 -11.15 14.03 -45.22
CA LEU A 69 -12.13 12.94 -45.14
C LEU A 69 -11.52 11.59 -45.55
N ASN A 70 -12.20 10.50 -45.22
CA ASN A 70 -11.79 9.16 -45.66
C ASN A 70 -12.26 8.90 -47.10
N SER A 71 -11.39 9.13 -48.08
CA SER A 71 -11.60 8.82 -49.50
C SER A 71 -10.31 8.38 -50.18
N LYS A 72 -10.39 7.84 -51.40
CA LYS A 72 -9.21 7.42 -52.17
C LYS A 72 -8.34 8.62 -52.56
N GLU A 73 -8.95 9.73 -52.91
CA GLU A 73 -8.29 10.98 -53.26
C GLU A 73 -7.61 11.60 -52.04
N ALA A 74 -8.28 11.57 -50.89
CA ALA A 74 -7.72 11.98 -49.61
C ALA A 74 -6.50 11.15 -49.20
N ALA A 75 -6.54 9.84 -49.41
CA ALA A 75 -5.39 8.97 -49.17
C ALA A 75 -4.21 9.34 -50.09
N LYS A 76 -4.46 9.67 -51.36
CA LYS A 76 -3.40 10.16 -52.27
C LYS A 76 -2.78 11.46 -51.76
N LEU A 77 -3.59 12.43 -51.30
CA LEU A 77 -3.06 13.67 -50.74
C LEU A 77 -2.20 13.40 -49.49
N LYS A 78 -2.67 12.54 -48.57
CA LYS A 78 -1.86 12.14 -47.40
C LYS A 78 -0.57 11.41 -47.79
N GLN A 79 -0.60 10.60 -48.85
CA GLN A 79 0.59 9.96 -49.40
C GLN A 79 1.58 11.01 -49.93
N LEU A 80 1.11 12.03 -50.65
CA LEU A 80 1.98 13.11 -51.12
C LEU A 80 2.59 13.92 -49.96
N ILE A 81 1.82 14.18 -48.89
CA ILE A 81 2.36 14.82 -47.68
C ILE A 81 3.41 13.92 -47.01
N LEU A 82 3.18 12.61 -46.96
CA LEU A 82 4.15 11.64 -46.45
C LEU A 82 5.45 11.64 -47.26
N ASP A 83 5.33 11.55 -48.59
CA ASP A 83 6.45 11.50 -49.55
C ASP A 83 7.26 12.80 -49.57
N SER A 84 6.65 13.94 -49.21
CA SER A 84 7.36 15.22 -49.05
C SER A 84 8.38 15.22 -47.91
N GLY A 85 8.37 14.20 -47.05
CA GLY A 85 9.29 14.05 -45.92
C GLY A 85 8.91 14.89 -44.68
N VAL A 86 7.80 15.62 -44.69
CA VAL A 86 7.34 16.42 -43.54
C VAL A 86 7.05 15.53 -42.32
N VAL A 87 6.43 14.37 -42.54
CA VAL A 87 6.18 13.37 -41.48
C VAL A 87 7.50 12.84 -40.91
N SER A 88 8.48 12.52 -41.78
CA SER A 88 9.81 12.07 -41.36
C SER A 88 10.55 13.14 -40.55
N LYS A 89 10.45 14.41 -40.93
CA LYS A 89 11.01 15.54 -40.16
C LYS A 89 10.37 15.68 -38.78
N ALA A 90 9.05 15.51 -38.68
CA ALA A 90 8.35 15.52 -37.38
C ALA A 90 8.80 14.36 -36.48
N CYS A 91 8.88 13.14 -37.04
CA CYS A 91 9.39 11.97 -36.32
C CYS A 91 10.84 12.18 -35.85
N SER A 92 11.71 12.66 -36.74
CA SER A 92 13.12 12.89 -36.44
C SER A 92 13.31 13.97 -35.38
N HIS A 93 12.54 15.06 -35.43
CA HIS A 93 12.57 16.09 -34.39
C HIS A 93 12.12 15.51 -33.04
N LEU A 94 11.01 14.77 -33.01
CA LEU A 94 10.53 14.11 -31.79
C LEU A 94 11.56 13.12 -31.22
N VAL A 95 12.20 12.31 -32.07
CA VAL A 95 13.27 11.36 -31.68
C VAL A 95 14.51 12.09 -31.15
N SER A 96 14.91 13.20 -31.77
CA SER A 96 16.10 13.96 -31.34
C SER A 96 15.89 14.82 -30.10
N SER A 97 14.63 15.16 -29.77
CA SER A 97 14.28 16.12 -28.72
C SER A 97 13.82 15.48 -27.42
N HIS A 98 13.42 14.21 -27.44
CA HIS A 98 12.85 13.58 -26.25
C HIS A 98 13.93 13.36 -25.17
N PRO A 99 13.59 13.60 -23.89
CA PRO A 99 14.43 13.22 -22.76
C PRO A 99 14.46 11.69 -22.60
N PRO A 100 15.35 11.14 -21.74
CA PRO A 100 15.41 9.71 -21.49
C PRO A 100 14.04 9.13 -21.11
N LEU A 101 13.54 8.15 -21.88
CA LEU A 101 12.17 7.67 -21.76
C LEU A 101 11.81 7.11 -20.38
N TYR A 102 12.81 6.61 -19.64
CA TYR A 102 12.63 6.00 -18.33
C TYR A 102 12.92 6.94 -17.15
N SER A 103 13.30 8.19 -17.39
CA SER A 103 13.44 9.18 -16.31
C SER A 103 12.08 9.66 -15.80
N ALA A 104 12.06 10.23 -14.59
CA ALA A 104 10.85 10.76 -14.00
C ALA A 104 10.31 11.93 -14.83
N THR A 105 9.01 11.93 -15.13
CA THR A 105 8.33 12.99 -15.92
C THR A 105 8.37 14.36 -15.23
N GLU A 106 8.68 14.40 -13.93
CA GLU A 106 8.88 15.62 -13.15
C GLU A 106 10.30 16.22 -13.29
N SER A 107 11.23 15.52 -13.97
CA SER A 107 12.60 16.01 -14.15
C SER A 107 12.63 17.33 -14.92
N GLN A 108 13.67 18.12 -14.70
CA GLN A 108 13.84 19.41 -15.37
C GLN A 108 13.89 19.26 -16.90
N GLU A 109 14.48 18.18 -17.39
CA GLU A 109 14.54 17.84 -18.82
C GLU A 109 13.16 17.56 -19.41
N TRP A 110 12.32 16.78 -18.71
CA TRP A 110 10.94 16.52 -19.11
C TRP A 110 10.09 17.78 -19.07
N LYS A 111 10.21 18.61 -18.02
CA LYS A 111 9.51 19.90 -17.95
C LYS A 111 9.90 20.81 -19.12
N ALA A 112 11.19 20.92 -19.43
CA ALA A 112 11.66 21.72 -20.56
C ALA A 112 11.15 21.19 -21.91
N PHE A 113 11.09 19.86 -22.08
CA PHE A 113 10.56 19.22 -23.28
C PHE A 113 9.04 19.41 -23.43
N LEU A 114 8.27 19.23 -22.37
CA LEU A 114 6.80 19.38 -22.37
C LEU A 114 6.34 20.82 -22.57
N LEU A 115 7.20 21.80 -22.29
CA LEU A 115 6.97 23.23 -22.54
C LEU A 115 7.32 23.66 -23.98
N ARG A 116 7.90 22.77 -24.81
CA ARG A 116 8.26 23.13 -26.18
C ARG A 116 6.99 23.38 -27.02
N PRO A 117 6.88 24.54 -27.70
CA PRO A 117 5.73 24.86 -28.54
C PRO A 117 5.50 23.85 -29.66
N SER A 118 6.58 23.29 -30.24
CA SER A 118 6.48 22.33 -31.34
C SER A 118 5.80 21.01 -30.95
N LEU A 119 5.86 20.59 -29.69
CA LEU A 119 5.42 19.26 -29.26
C LEU A 119 3.92 19.06 -29.48
N LYS A 120 3.11 20.01 -29.01
CA LYS A 120 1.65 19.98 -29.20
C LYS A 120 1.28 19.94 -30.68
N LEU A 121 1.98 20.73 -31.49
CA LEU A 121 1.76 20.84 -32.93
C LEU A 121 2.09 19.54 -33.66
N MET A 122 3.23 18.91 -33.32
CA MET A 122 3.64 17.63 -33.88
C MET A 122 2.61 16.54 -33.56
N LEU A 123 2.12 16.46 -32.32
CA LEU A 123 1.12 15.44 -31.95
C LEU A 123 -0.19 15.65 -32.71
N SER A 124 -0.68 16.89 -32.83
CA SER A 124 -1.87 17.20 -33.63
C SER A 124 -1.69 16.86 -35.12
N PHE A 125 -0.53 17.18 -35.69
CA PHE A 125 -0.19 16.85 -37.08
C PHE A 125 -0.12 15.33 -37.30
N MET A 126 0.58 14.61 -36.41
CA MET A 126 0.69 13.15 -36.45
C MET A 126 -0.68 12.48 -36.33
N HIS A 127 -1.57 12.99 -35.47
CA HIS A 127 -2.93 12.48 -35.35
C HIS A 127 -3.71 12.64 -36.67
N GLY A 128 -3.67 13.83 -37.29
CA GLY A 128 -4.31 14.07 -38.59
C GLY A 128 -3.78 13.15 -39.69
N MET A 129 -2.45 12.94 -39.73
CA MET A 129 -1.80 12.05 -40.69
C MET A 129 -2.09 10.57 -40.45
N ALA A 130 -2.22 10.13 -39.19
CA ALA A 130 -2.48 8.74 -38.84
C ALA A 130 -3.91 8.29 -39.17
N ARG A 131 -4.90 9.18 -39.10
CA ARG A 131 -6.30 8.79 -39.37
C ARG A 131 -6.51 8.28 -40.79
N SER A 132 -7.02 7.08 -40.92
CA SER A 132 -7.44 6.44 -42.19
C SER A 132 -6.35 6.40 -43.26
N HIS A 133 -5.06 6.32 -42.89
CA HIS A 133 -3.96 6.23 -43.84
C HIS A 133 -2.84 5.30 -43.37
N GLU A 134 -2.86 4.06 -43.87
CA GLU A 134 -1.95 2.98 -43.44
C GLU A 134 -0.47 3.28 -43.64
N ALA A 135 -0.07 3.97 -44.72
CA ALA A 135 1.33 4.31 -44.96
C ALA A 135 1.85 5.31 -43.92
N SER A 136 1.04 6.31 -43.54
CA SER A 136 1.37 7.22 -42.44
C SER A 136 1.45 6.49 -41.11
N GLN A 137 0.52 5.56 -40.84
CA GLN A 137 0.49 4.81 -39.59
C GLN A 137 1.79 4.01 -39.40
N ARG A 138 2.24 3.31 -40.45
CA ARG A 138 3.53 2.59 -40.44
C ARG A 138 4.73 3.53 -40.28
N ALA A 139 4.77 4.63 -41.03
CA ALA A 139 5.88 5.58 -40.97
C ALA A 139 6.02 6.27 -39.61
N LEU A 140 4.89 6.60 -38.96
CA LEU A 140 4.87 7.15 -37.61
C LEU A 140 5.30 6.09 -36.59
N ALA A 141 4.81 4.86 -36.72
CA ALA A 141 5.08 3.78 -35.78
C ALA A 141 6.57 3.39 -35.71
N GLU A 142 7.28 3.40 -36.84
CA GLU A 142 8.65 2.87 -36.96
C GLU A 142 9.61 3.33 -35.84
N LYS A 143 9.57 4.61 -35.45
CA LYS A 143 10.53 5.19 -34.49
C LYS A 143 9.91 5.96 -33.33
N THR A 144 8.59 6.19 -33.34
CA THR A 144 7.97 7.09 -32.35
C THR A 144 7.12 6.37 -31.30
N LEU A 145 6.81 5.08 -31.46
CA LEU A 145 5.88 4.35 -30.57
C LEU A 145 6.26 4.43 -29.09
N HIS A 146 7.53 4.20 -28.75
CA HIS A 146 7.98 4.27 -27.35
C HIS A 146 7.86 5.68 -26.77
N ILE A 147 8.04 6.72 -27.59
CA ILE A 147 7.93 8.12 -27.18
C ILE A 147 6.44 8.47 -26.98
N LEU A 148 5.58 8.12 -27.95
CA LEU A 148 4.14 8.34 -27.87
C LEU A 148 3.51 7.63 -26.67
N HIS A 149 3.88 6.36 -26.44
CA HIS A 149 3.41 5.62 -25.28
C HIS A 149 3.89 6.23 -23.95
N ARG A 150 5.10 6.82 -23.93
CA ARG A 150 5.57 7.53 -22.73
C ARG A 150 4.81 8.84 -22.51
N LEU A 151 4.53 9.59 -23.58
CA LEU A 151 3.77 10.83 -23.55
C LEU A 151 2.31 10.61 -23.11
N GLU A 152 1.67 9.52 -23.54
CA GLU A 152 0.32 9.10 -23.11
C GLU A 152 0.20 9.01 -21.58
N GLN A 153 1.28 8.68 -20.88
CA GLN A 153 1.31 8.52 -19.42
C GLN A 153 1.59 9.82 -18.65
N VAL A 154 1.81 10.93 -19.35
CA VAL A 154 2.13 12.22 -18.73
C VAL A 154 0.83 12.90 -18.30
N ALA A 155 0.65 13.07 -16.99
CA ALA A 155 -0.34 13.99 -16.45
C ALA A 155 0.18 15.43 -16.62
N SER A 156 -0.33 16.17 -17.61
CA SER A 156 0.08 17.55 -17.89
C SER A 156 -1.11 18.48 -18.06
N ASP A 157 -1.02 19.70 -17.54
CA ASP A 157 -2.01 20.77 -17.73
C ASP A 157 -2.19 21.15 -19.22
N ASN A 158 -1.17 20.93 -20.05
CA ASN A 158 -1.17 21.26 -21.49
C ASN A 158 -1.86 20.21 -22.39
N SER A 159 -2.57 19.22 -21.82
CA SER A 159 -3.27 18.16 -22.57
C SER A 159 -2.37 17.32 -23.50
N ILE A 160 -1.06 17.24 -23.22
CA ILE A 160 -0.10 16.49 -24.03
C ILE A 160 -0.40 14.98 -24.01
N GLY A 161 -0.75 14.44 -22.83
CA GLY A 161 -1.14 13.03 -22.68
C GLY A 161 -2.32 12.65 -23.58
N THR A 162 -3.39 13.44 -23.57
CA THR A 162 -4.57 13.25 -24.42
C THR A 162 -4.25 13.35 -25.91
N LEU A 163 -3.38 14.27 -26.32
CA LEU A 163 -2.96 14.38 -27.72
C LEU A 163 -2.15 13.15 -28.15
N ALA A 164 -1.25 12.67 -27.31
CA ALA A 164 -0.50 11.44 -27.57
C ALA A 164 -1.42 10.21 -27.64
N GLU A 165 -2.41 10.12 -26.75
CA GLU A 165 -3.45 9.09 -26.78
C GLU A 165 -4.22 9.11 -28.11
N ASN A 166 -4.66 10.28 -28.58
CA ASN A 166 -5.34 10.44 -29.87
C ASN A 166 -4.49 9.98 -31.06
N VAL A 167 -3.18 10.22 -31.04
CA VAL A 167 -2.27 9.70 -32.07
C VAL A 167 -2.24 8.18 -32.01
N VAL A 168 -2.03 7.60 -30.82
CA VAL A 168 -1.95 6.14 -30.63
C VAL A 168 -3.26 5.45 -31.03
N GLU A 169 -4.43 6.02 -30.70
CA GLU A 169 -5.73 5.50 -31.14
C GLU A 169 -5.87 5.51 -32.66
N ALA A 170 -5.48 6.59 -33.33
CA ALA A 170 -5.50 6.65 -34.80
C ALA A 170 -4.52 5.64 -35.44
N LEU A 171 -3.40 5.35 -34.78
CA LEU A 171 -2.45 4.32 -35.24
C LEU A 171 -3.00 2.90 -35.13
N LYS A 172 -3.92 2.62 -34.19
CA LYS A 172 -4.53 1.30 -33.99
C LYS A 172 -5.49 0.87 -35.10
N GLU A 173 -5.90 1.80 -35.99
CA GLU A 173 -6.69 1.44 -37.17
C GLU A 173 -5.94 0.45 -38.09
N ASN A 174 -4.61 0.42 -38.05
CA ASN A 174 -3.80 -0.61 -38.69
C ASN A 174 -3.46 -1.73 -37.72
N SER A 175 -3.82 -2.96 -38.10
CA SER A 175 -3.67 -4.17 -37.28
C SER A 175 -2.22 -4.52 -36.95
N GLU A 176 -1.28 -4.30 -37.88
CA GLU A 176 0.15 -4.51 -37.68
C GLU A 176 0.69 -3.51 -36.65
N VAL A 177 0.34 -2.24 -36.79
CA VAL A 177 0.77 -1.18 -35.87
C VAL A 177 0.11 -1.35 -34.50
N ALA A 178 -1.16 -1.77 -34.43
CA ALA A 178 -1.84 -2.09 -33.19
C ALA A 178 -1.12 -3.20 -32.41
N ALA A 179 -0.65 -4.25 -33.10
CA ALA A 179 0.15 -5.31 -32.50
C ALA A 179 1.51 -4.78 -31.98
N GLN A 180 2.17 -3.89 -32.72
CA GLN A 180 3.41 -3.23 -32.27
C GLN A 180 3.17 -2.35 -31.04
N ILE A 181 2.07 -1.59 -30.99
CA ILE A 181 1.69 -0.77 -29.82
C ILE A 181 1.50 -1.66 -28.59
N GLU A 182 0.79 -2.77 -28.73
CA GLU A 182 0.57 -3.70 -27.61
C GLU A 182 1.90 -4.33 -27.15
N ASN A 183 2.78 -4.69 -28.07
CA ASN A 183 4.12 -5.17 -27.73
C ASN A 183 4.92 -4.09 -26.97
N VAL A 184 4.92 -2.84 -27.42
CA VAL A 184 5.58 -1.71 -26.73
C VAL A 184 5.00 -1.48 -25.32
N ARG A 185 3.67 -1.62 -25.16
CA ARG A 185 2.99 -1.53 -23.85
C ARG A 185 3.42 -2.67 -22.93
N GLN A 186 3.49 -3.89 -23.44
CA GLN A 186 3.95 -5.06 -22.68
C GLN A 186 5.43 -4.97 -22.31
N GLU A 187 6.31 -4.59 -23.25
CA GLU A 187 7.72 -4.32 -22.99
C GLU A 187 7.90 -3.23 -21.93
N THR A 188 7.09 -2.16 -21.99
CA THR A 188 7.16 -1.07 -21.00
C THR A 188 6.70 -1.54 -19.63
N ARG A 189 5.62 -2.33 -19.54
CA ARG A 189 5.19 -2.97 -18.30
C ARG A 189 6.26 -3.90 -17.74
N GLN A 190 6.89 -4.71 -18.60
CA GLN A 190 7.95 -5.63 -18.23
C GLN A 190 9.21 -4.87 -17.77
N LYS A 191 9.65 -3.85 -18.49
CA LYS A 191 10.79 -3.00 -18.11
C LYS A 191 10.52 -2.20 -16.85
N LYS A 192 9.32 -1.63 -16.66
CA LYS A 192 8.94 -0.99 -15.38
C LYS A 192 8.93 -1.99 -14.24
N ARG A 193 8.42 -3.20 -14.46
CA ARG A 193 8.46 -4.30 -13.49
C ARG A 193 9.90 -4.71 -13.17
N GLN A 194 10.77 -4.82 -14.17
CA GLN A 194 12.20 -5.12 -14.01
C GLN A 194 12.94 -3.98 -13.29
N MET A 195 12.70 -2.72 -13.63
CA MET A 195 13.30 -1.56 -12.95
C MET A 195 12.79 -1.43 -11.52
N ALA A 196 11.49 -1.64 -11.28
CA ALA A 196 10.94 -1.71 -9.94
C ALA A 196 11.54 -2.88 -9.17
N MET A 197 11.72 -4.05 -9.79
CA MET A 197 12.43 -5.19 -9.20
C MET A 197 13.91 -4.90 -8.98
N ALA A 198 14.58 -4.14 -9.85
CA ALA A 198 15.99 -3.80 -9.74
C ALA A 198 16.23 -2.71 -8.69
N MET A 199 15.37 -1.70 -8.62
CA MET A 199 15.33 -0.71 -7.53
C MET A 199 14.96 -1.37 -6.22
N ARG A 200 13.95 -2.26 -6.21
CA ARG A 200 13.62 -3.09 -5.06
C ARG A 200 14.79 -3.97 -4.68
N ASN A 201 15.48 -4.63 -5.61
CA ASN A 201 16.66 -5.46 -5.33
C ASN A 201 17.88 -4.64 -4.88
N LYS A 202 18.04 -3.42 -5.40
CA LYS A 202 19.09 -2.48 -4.98
C LYS A 202 18.82 -1.97 -3.57
N GLN A 203 17.60 -1.53 -3.29
CA GLN A 203 17.14 -1.16 -1.95
C GLN A 203 17.21 -2.35 -0.99
N LEU A 204 16.77 -3.54 -1.41
CA LEU A 204 16.89 -4.78 -0.65
C LEU A 204 18.36 -5.12 -0.40
N ARG A 205 19.28 -4.98 -1.37
CA ARG A 205 20.73 -5.18 -1.20
C ARG A 205 21.37 -4.16 -0.26
N GLU A 206 21.02 -2.88 -0.40
CA GLU A 206 21.43 -1.79 0.51
C GLU A 206 20.91 -2.05 1.94
N MET A 207 19.80 -2.78 2.08
CA MET A 207 19.22 -3.27 3.35
C MET A 207 19.60 -4.73 3.71
N GLY A 208 20.51 -5.38 2.98
CA GLY A 208 20.98 -6.74 3.26
C GLY A 208 19.97 -7.90 3.01
N MET A 209 19.14 -7.80 1.97
CA MET A 209 18.06 -8.74 1.60
C MET A 209 18.13 -9.15 0.10
N GLN A 210 17.54 -10.29 -0.30
CA GLN A 210 17.51 -10.76 -1.71
C GLN A 210 16.18 -11.44 -2.10
N MET A 211 15.67 -11.18 -3.30
CA MET A 211 14.52 -11.89 -3.85
C MET A 211 14.81 -13.39 -4.10
N GLY A 212 13.92 -14.26 -3.64
CA GLY A 212 13.90 -15.68 -3.98
C GLY A 212 13.32 -15.95 -5.37
N LYS A 213 13.56 -17.16 -5.91
CA LYS A 213 13.16 -17.56 -7.28
C LYS A 213 11.65 -17.55 -7.55
N SER A 214 10.82 -17.53 -6.50
CA SER A 214 9.35 -17.52 -6.56
C SER A 214 8.71 -16.13 -6.35
N GLY A 215 9.50 -15.06 -6.22
CA GLY A 215 8.98 -13.71 -5.97
C GLY A 215 8.75 -13.35 -4.50
N GLU A 216 8.98 -14.29 -3.57
CA GLU A 216 9.12 -14.02 -2.14
C GLU A 216 10.37 -13.15 -1.87
N VAL A 217 10.22 -12.09 -1.08
CA VAL A 217 11.37 -11.37 -0.54
C VAL A 217 11.92 -12.19 0.61
N LYS A 218 13.06 -12.83 0.37
CA LYS A 218 13.81 -13.50 1.43
C LYS A 218 14.81 -12.47 1.95
N VAL A 219 15.00 -12.42 3.26
CA VAL A 219 16.28 -11.89 3.74
C VAL A 219 17.31 -12.81 3.10
N ALA A 220 18.30 -12.26 2.37
CA ALA A 220 19.38 -13.10 1.88
C ALA A 220 19.88 -13.83 3.11
N HIS A 221 19.77 -15.15 3.14
CA HIS A 221 20.61 -15.92 4.04
C HIS A 221 22.00 -15.42 3.75
N ARG A 222 22.56 -14.66 4.70
CA ARG A 222 23.97 -14.39 4.73
C ARG A 222 24.61 -15.74 5.06
N ARG A 223 24.63 -16.69 4.12
CA ARG A 223 25.70 -17.69 4.13
C ARG A 223 26.94 -16.92 3.71
N ILE A 224 27.60 -16.38 4.73
CA ILE A 224 29.02 -16.07 4.64
C ILE A 224 29.65 -17.39 4.19
N ALA A 225 30.28 -17.41 3.01
CA ALA A 225 31.26 -18.45 2.73
C ALA A 225 32.33 -18.27 3.82
N ASN A 226 32.37 -19.19 4.77
CA ASN A 226 32.96 -19.13 6.13
C ASN A 226 32.01 -18.61 7.21
N GLU A 227 31.04 -19.46 7.57
CA GLU A 227 30.38 -19.42 8.88
C GLU A 227 31.27 -20.21 9.86
N PRO A 228 31.76 -19.63 10.96
CA PRO A 228 31.63 -20.30 12.24
C PRO A 228 30.18 -20.12 12.70
N ALA A 229 29.54 -21.20 13.14
CA ALA A 229 28.23 -21.14 13.77
C ALA A 229 28.22 -20.09 14.89
N LEU A 230 27.23 -19.19 14.88
CA LEU A 230 26.92 -18.39 16.06
C LEU A 230 25.93 -19.18 16.91
N GLU A 231 26.46 -19.82 17.94
CA GLU A 231 25.67 -20.34 19.05
C GLU A 231 24.81 -19.19 19.63
N GLY A 232 23.48 -19.35 19.67
CA GLY A 232 22.69 -18.68 20.73
C GLY A 232 21.31 -18.07 20.41
N VAL A 233 20.90 -17.70 19.19
CA VAL A 233 19.57 -17.05 19.01
C VAL A 233 18.84 -17.50 17.74
N VAL A 234 17.69 -18.16 17.94
CA VAL A 234 16.92 -18.90 16.92
C VAL A 234 15.58 -18.21 16.56
N ASP A 235 15.19 -17.12 17.23
CA ASP A 235 13.82 -16.57 17.16
C ASP A 235 13.69 -15.21 16.43
N PRO A 236 12.90 -15.10 15.34
CA PRO A 236 12.54 -13.83 14.71
C PRO A 236 11.89 -12.81 15.66
N LEU A 237 11.12 -13.27 16.66
CA LEU A 237 10.47 -12.41 17.67
C LEU A 237 11.45 -11.87 18.72
N ALA A 238 12.70 -12.36 18.75
CA ALA A 238 13.72 -11.99 19.72
C ALA A 238 14.73 -10.95 19.22
N SER A 239 14.58 -10.46 17.99
CA SER A 239 15.52 -9.53 17.37
C SER A 239 14.87 -8.22 16.96
N CYS A 240 15.58 -7.12 17.16
CA CYS A 240 15.13 -5.80 16.71
C CYS A 240 15.07 -5.77 15.18
N CYS A 241 13.93 -5.35 14.61
CA CYS A 241 13.71 -5.31 13.17
C CYS A 241 14.64 -4.33 12.42
N ILE A 242 15.35 -3.46 13.15
CA ILE A 242 16.29 -2.48 12.61
C ILE A 242 17.74 -2.95 12.80
N CYS A 243 18.21 -3.12 14.04
CA CYS A 243 19.62 -3.45 14.30
C CYS A 243 19.90 -4.97 14.32
N ARG A 244 18.88 -5.82 14.38
CA ARG A 244 18.94 -7.30 14.50
C ARG A 244 19.68 -7.81 15.74
N GLU A 245 19.96 -6.95 16.70
CA GLU A 245 20.44 -7.36 18.02
C GLU A 245 19.27 -7.94 18.85
N PRO A 246 19.57 -8.77 19.87
CA PRO A 246 18.54 -9.25 20.80
C PRO A 246 17.76 -8.10 21.41
N LEU A 247 16.43 -8.22 21.46
CA LEU A 247 15.55 -7.16 21.97
C LEU A 247 15.75 -6.92 23.46
N PHE A 248 15.93 -8.00 24.22
CA PHE A 248 15.87 -8.02 25.68
C PHE A 248 17.26 -8.09 26.32
N HIS A 249 18.26 -7.52 25.65
CA HIS A 249 19.64 -7.50 26.14
C HIS A 249 20.11 -6.08 26.43
N GLY A 250 20.63 -5.87 27.64
CA GLY A 250 21.07 -4.55 28.11
C GLY A 250 19.93 -3.65 28.59
N THR A 251 20.19 -2.34 28.64
CA THR A 251 19.28 -1.33 29.23
C THR A 251 18.35 -0.67 28.20
N ARG A 252 18.29 -1.18 26.97
CA ARG A 252 17.48 -0.56 25.91
C ARG A 252 16.03 -1.00 26.01
N VAL A 253 15.12 -0.04 25.85
CA VAL A 253 13.68 -0.33 25.84
C VAL A 253 13.27 -0.90 24.49
N ALA A 254 12.69 -2.11 24.51
CA ALA A 254 12.05 -2.74 23.37
C ALA A 254 10.58 -2.33 23.25
N ALA A 255 10.07 -2.31 22.02
CA ALA A 255 8.68 -2.02 21.72
C ALA A 255 8.18 -2.86 20.53
N ALA A 256 6.88 -3.14 20.49
CA ALA A 256 6.21 -3.66 19.31
C ALA A 256 5.58 -2.52 18.50
N TYR A 257 5.66 -2.57 17.17
CA TYR A 257 4.84 -1.71 16.34
C TYR A 257 3.38 -2.15 16.44
N ALA A 258 2.50 -1.23 16.81
CA ALA A 258 1.08 -1.49 16.89
C ALA A 258 0.27 -0.37 16.22
N PHE A 259 -1.01 -0.65 16.07
CA PHE A 259 -2.00 0.27 15.56
C PHE A 259 -3.17 0.31 16.55
N ALA A 260 -3.49 1.49 17.06
CA ALA A 260 -4.50 1.74 18.08
C ALA A 260 -5.71 2.48 17.51
N SER A 261 -6.91 1.97 17.81
CA SER A 261 -8.22 2.50 17.40
C SER A 261 -9.10 2.81 18.60
N PRO A 262 -9.74 3.99 18.66
CA PRO A 262 -10.78 4.24 19.66
C PRO A 262 -11.99 3.34 19.45
N LEU A 263 -12.54 2.83 20.55
CA LEU A 263 -13.82 2.12 20.59
C LEU A 263 -14.94 3.11 20.90
N PRO A 264 -16.12 2.98 20.27
CA PRO A 264 -17.28 3.80 20.62
C PRO A 264 -17.77 3.42 22.02
N GLY A 265 -17.84 4.41 22.93
CA GLY A 265 -18.39 4.22 24.27
C GLY A 265 -18.51 5.53 25.05
N GLU A 266 -19.41 5.57 26.04
CA GLU A 266 -19.67 6.74 26.90
C GLU A 266 -18.72 6.84 28.11
N SER A 267 -17.66 6.02 28.14
CA SER A 267 -16.66 6.03 29.22
C SER A 267 -15.87 7.34 29.22
N ARG A 268 -15.65 7.90 30.42
CA ARG A 268 -14.79 9.09 30.61
C ARG A 268 -13.32 8.83 30.23
N VAL A 269 -12.90 7.56 30.22
CA VAL A 269 -11.59 7.11 29.75
C VAL A 269 -11.77 6.51 28.35
N PRO A 270 -11.10 7.05 27.31
CA PRO A 270 -11.13 6.50 25.96
C PRO A 270 -10.67 5.04 25.95
N GLN A 271 -11.52 4.14 25.46
CA GLN A 271 -11.15 2.74 25.27
C GLN A 271 -10.49 2.58 23.89
N LEU A 272 -9.31 1.95 23.84
CA LEU A 272 -8.56 1.71 22.62
C LEU A 272 -8.50 0.20 22.32
N ALA A 273 -8.68 -0.18 21.05
CA ALA A 273 -8.36 -1.49 20.53
C ALA A 273 -7.04 -1.41 19.75
N THR A 274 -6.07 -2.26 20.12
CA THR A 274 -4.73 -2.27 19.52
C THR A 274 -4.43 -3.56 18.78
N VAL A 275 -3.77 -3.46 17.64
CA VAL A 275 -3.33 -4.57 16.77
C VAL A 275 -1.85 -4.45 16.42
N SER A 276 -1.10 -5.55 16.45
CA SER A 276 0.34 -5.56 16.14
C SER A 276 0.75 -6.79 15.34
N GLN A 277 1.55 -6.64 14.27
CA GLN A 277 2.18 -7.79 13.61
C GLN A 277 3.32 -8.42 14.43
N MET A 278 3.53 -7.97 15.67
CA MET A 278 4.64 -8.38 16.51
C MET A 278 6.01 -8.15 15.86
N VAL A 279 6.11 -7.08 15.08
CA VAL A 279 7.39 -6.58 14.62
C VAL A 279 8.00 -5.73 15.72
N MET A 280 9.10 -6.22 16.26
CA MET A 280 9.73 -5.71 17.45
C MET A 280 10.87 -4.76 17.10
N VAL A 281 11.07 -3.72 17.89
CA VAL A 281 12.07 -2.69 17.64
C VAL A 281 12.59 -2.12 18.96
N HIS A 282 13.87 -1.74 19.03
CA HIS A 282 14.31 -0.88 20.12
C HIS A 282 13.81 0.55 19.88
N ILE A 283 13.33 1.21 20.93
CA ILE A 283 12.75 2.56 20.80
C ILE A 283 13.78 3.56 20.25
N ASP A 284 15.03 3.45 20.65
CA ASP A 284 16.14 4.28 20.14
C ASP A 284 16.45 4.00 18.65
N CYS A 285 16.40 2.73 18.23
CA CYS A 285 16.55 2.32 16.84
C CYS A 285 15.45 2.92 15.95
N HIS A 286 14.19 2.86 16.42
CA HIS A 286 13.08 3.51 15.73
C HIS A 286 13.33 5.02 15.60
N GLN A 287 13.63 5.71 16.70
CA GLN A 287 13.86 7.16 16.67
C GLN A 287 15.01 7.55 15.73
N ASN A 288 16.10 6.79 15.74
CA ASN A 288 17.23 7.03 14.87
C ASN A 288 16.89 6.81 13.40
N ALA A 289 16.05 5.83 13.09
CA ALA A 289 15.53 5.62 11.74
C ALA A 289 14.66 6.79 11.28
N ILE A 290 13.73 7.26 12.12
CA ILE A 290 12.86 8.42 11.80
C ILE A 290 13.68 9.69 11.59
N ARG A 291 14.68 9.94 12.46
CA ARG A 291 15.59 11.12 12.38
C ARG A 291 16.48 11.10 11.13
N ARG A 292 17.04 9.95 10.75
CA ARG A 292 17.97 9.84 9.60
C ARG A 292 17.28 9.99 8.24
N SER A 293 15.98 9.79 8.15
CA SER A 293 15.20 9.99 6.91
C SER A 293 14.78 11.46 6.67
N GLY A 294 15.40 12.44 7.34
CA GLY A 294 15.10 13.87 7.30
C GLY A 294 15.58 14.62 6.04
N GLY A 295 15.38 14.06 4.86
CA GLY A 295 15.66 14.71 3.56
C GLY A 295 14.39 15.04 2.77
N GLY A 296 13.84 16.24 2.97
CA GLY A 296 13.08 16.95 1.93
C GLY A 296 11.56 16.77 1.82
N ARG A 297 10.88 15.91 2.59
CA ARG A 297 9.39 15.89 2.66
C ARG A 297 8.92 15.62 4.09
N ASN A 298 7.92 16.37 4.54
CA ASN A 298 7.15 16.11 5.77
C ASN A 298 6.34 14.82 5.61
N VAL A 299 7.03 13.67 5.66
CA VAL A 299 6.41 12.35 5.70
C VAL A 299 6.19 12.01 7.16
N ASP A 300 4.93 11.80 7.50
CA ASP A 300 4.44 11.32 8.78
C ASP A 300 5.28 10.14 9.32
N GLU A 301 5.62 10.18 10.62
CA GLU A 301 6.47 9.21 11.32
C GLU A 301 6.03 7.77 11.04
N TRP A 302 4.72 7.57 11.11
CA TRP A 302 4.06 6.28 11.01
C TRP A 302 4.06 5.72 9.59
N SER A 303 4.02 6.60 8.59
CA SER A 303 4.24 6.22 7.19
C SER A 303 5.63 5.62 6.97
N LYS A 304 6.66 6.13 7.65
CA LYS A 304 8.02 5.54 7.62
C LYS A 304 8.12 4.28 8.46
N ALA A 305 7.53 4.29 9.65
CA ALA A 305 7.48 3.15 10.56
C ALA A 305 6.86 1.91 9.89
N SER A 306 5.87 2.10 9.02
CA SER A 306 5.23 1.01 8.27
C SER A 306 6.22 0.17 7.46
N LEU A 307 7.31 0.76 6.94
CA LEU A 307 8.35 0.03 6.21
C LEU A 307 9.12 -0.94 7.11
N HIS A 308 9.33 -0.55 8.36
CA HIS A 308 9.95 -1.41 9.36
C HIS A 308 8.97 -2.46 9.89
N ASN A 309 7.67 -2.11 9.99
CA ASN A 309 6.58 -2.99 10.38
C ASN A 309 6.03 -3.86 9.22
N ALA A 310 6.92 -4.38 8.37
CA ALA A 310 6.56 -5.27 7.24
C ALA A 310 5.49 -4.72 6.26
N GLY A 311 5.36 -3.40 6.14
CA GLY A 311 4.36 -2.71 5.31
C GLY A 311 3.00 -2.55 5.97
N ALA A 312 2.83 -3.01 7.21
CA ALA A 312 1.58 -2.88 7.95
C ALA A 312 1.43 -1.48 8.55
N LYS A 313 0.18 -0.99 8.60
CA LYS A 313 -0.13 0.28 9.28
C LYS A 313 0.22 0.14 10.76
N CYS A 314 0.87 1.16 11.30
CA CYS A 314 1.14 1.33 12.73
C CYS A 314 1.00 2.81 13.04
N ASN A 315 0.43 3.16 14.18
CA ASN A 315 0.33 4.54 14.66
C ASN A 315 0.85 4.68 16.10
N VAL A 316 1.39 3.60 16.66
CA VAL A 316 1.79 3.53 18.04
C VAL A 316 2.95 2.54 18.20
N LEU A 317 3.87 2.84 19.12
CA LEU A 317 4.85 1.90 19.63
C LEU A 317 4.38 1.45 20.98
N THR A 318 4.43 0.15 21.25
CA THR A 318 4.08 -0.39 22.55
C THR A 318 5.32 -0.86 23.26
N PRO A 319 5.82 -0.12 24.26
CA PRO A 319 6.93 -0.53 25.09
C PRO A 319 6.65 -1.87 25.78
N ILE A 320 7.67 -2.73 25.83
CA ILE A 320 7.55 -4.09 26.39
C ILE A 320 8.45 -4.20 27.60
N ALA A 321 7.86 -4.14 28.80
CA ALA A 321 8.56 -4.13 30.08
C ALA A 321 9.37 -5.42 30.29
N SER A 322 10.58 -5.42 29.74
CA SER A 322 11.48 -6.56 29.70
C SER A 322 12.90 -6.04 29.89
N GLY A 323 13.59 -6.54 30.91
CA GLY A 323 15.01 -6.26 31.16
C GLY A 323 15.31 -5.14 32.17
N SER A 324 16.58 -4.74 32.16
CA SER A 324 17.28 -3.90 33.16
C SER A 324 17.28 -2.39 32.83
N ALA A 325 16.34 -1.94 32.00
CA ALA A 325 16.19 -0.52 31.68
C ALA A 325 15.72 0.28 32.91
N SER A 326 16.18 1.53 33.04
CA SER A 326 15.85 2.35 34.20
C SER A 326 14.37 2.78 34.19
N GLU A 327 13.81 3.04 35.37
CA GLU A 327 12.44 3.55 35.51
C GLU A 327 12.21 4.85 34.71
N ALA A 328 13.25 5.70 34.62
CA ALA A 328 13.19 6.93 33.82
C ALA A 328 13.10 6.65 32.30
N ASP A 329 13.85 5.67 31.80
CA ASP A 329 13.80 5.26 30.38
C ASP A 329 12.43 4.64 30.04
N TRP A 330 11.87 3.89 30.99
CA TRP A 330 10.53 3.33 30.91
C TRP A 330 9.43 4.39 30.88
N ALA A 331 9.46 5.35 31.81
CA ALA A 331 8.50 6.44 31.85
C ALA A 331 8.54 7.29 30.57
N ALA A 332 9.74 7.54 30.02
CA ALA A 332 9.91 8.26 28.77
C ALA A 332 9.37 7.48 27.55
N ALA A 333 9.49 6.14 27.57
CA ALA A 333 8.95 5.26 26.54
C ALA A 333 7.42 5.23 26.54
N VAL A 334 6.80 5.08 27.72
CA VAL A 334 5.34 5.03 27.89
C VAL A 334 4.68 6.37 27.54
N ASN A 335 5.28 7.50 27.90
CA ASN A 335 4.73 8.80 27.53
C ASN A 335 4.71 9.06 26.02
N ARG A 336 5.49 8.32 25.23
CA ARG A 336 5.51 8.40 23.76
C ARG A 336 4.64 7.34 23.08
N SER A 337 4.13 6.36 23.83
CA SER A 337 3.50 5.16 23.30
C SER A 337 2.00 5.29 23.05
N PHE A 338 1.40 6.48 23.02
CA PHE A 338 -0.04 6.61 22.77
C PHE A 338 -0.31 7.74 21.77
N SER A 339 -1.01 7.40 20.69
CA SER A 339 -1.38 8.28 19.57
C SER A 339 -2.91 8.34 19.44
N GLU A 340 -3.43 9.53 19.10
CA GLU A 340 -4.83 9.95 19.29
C GLU A 340 -5.89 9.38 18.32
N ALA A 341 -5.54 8.64 17.27
CA ALA A 341 -6.54 8.22 16.29
C ALA A 341 -6.03 7.05 15.47
N SER A 342 -6.82 5.98 15.27
CA SER A 342 -7.06 5.40 13.94
C SER A 342 -7.66 3.99 13.95
N GLN A 343 -8.60 3.76 13.04
CA GLN A 343 -9.52 2.62 12.97
C GLN A 343 -8.98 1.37 12.25
N GLY A 344 -8.96 0.21 12.94
CA GLY A 344 -8.98 -1.17 12.39
C GLY A 344 -7.72 -2.08 12.46
N GLY A 345 -7.92 -3.38 12.79
CA GLY A 345 -7.04 -4.54 12.50
C GLY A 345 -7.34 -5.84 13.29
N GLY A 346 -6.69 -6.96 12.93
CA GLY A 346 -7.13 -8.36 13.16
C GLY A 346 -6.76 -9.07 14.49
N ARG A 347 -7.41 -10.20 14.76
CA ARG A 347 -7.55 -10.85 16.08
C ARG A 347 -6.28 -11.51 16.66
N GLU A 348 -5.49 -12.21 15.85
CA GLU A 348 -4.31 -12.97 16.32
C GLU A 348 -3.24 -12.07 16.93
N SER A 349 -2.91 -11.02 16.20
CA SER A 349 -2.05 -9.91 16.60
C SER A 349 -2.47 -9.22 17.90
N ASN A 350 -3.79 -9.06 18.11
CA ASN A 350 -4.32 -8.46 19.34
C ASN A 350 -4.11 -9.38 20.54
N ALA A 351 -4.21 -10.69 20.33
CA ALA A 351 -4.03 -11.66 21.40
C ALA A 351 -2.55 -11.81 21.78
N GLN A 352 -1.62 -11.88 20.81
CA GLN A 352 -0.19 -11.93 21.13
C GLN A 352 0.23 -10.72 21.98
N TYR A 353 -0.42 -9.57 21.77
CA TYR A 353 -0.21 -8.35 22.53
C TYR A 353 -0.53 -8.50 24.03
N LEU A 354 -1.31 -9.51 24.41
CA LEU A 354 -1.55 -9.83 25.82
C LEU A 354 -0.23 -10.09 26.56
N ALA A 355 0.72 -10.83 25.98
CA ALA A 355 2.03 -11.08 26.62
C ALA A 355 2.75 -9.77 27.02
N VAL A 356 2.62 -8.75 26.18
CA VAL A 356 3.15 -7.41 26.44
C VAL A 356 2.33 -6.67 27.48
N LEU A 357 1.00 -6.76 27.40
CA LEU A 357 0.09 -6.13 28.35
C LEU A 357 0.25 -6.65 29.78
N HIS A 358 0.61 -7.92 29.98
CA HIS A 358 0.87 -8.44 31.32
C HIS A 358 2.03 -7.70 31.98
N LEU A 359 3.13 -7.55 31.24
CA LEU A 359 4.32 -6.85 31.72
C LEU A 359 4.04 -5.36 31.93
N LEU A 360 3.26 -4.75 31.05
CA LEU A 360 2.82 -3.36 31.22
C LEU A 360 1.95 -3.20 32.48
N ALA A 361 0.95 -4.07 32.68
CA ALA A 361 0.05 -4.00 33.82
C ALA A 361 0.81 -4.09 35.16
N LEU A 362 1.82 -4.96 35.24
CA LEU A 362 2.66 -5.09 36.43
C LEU A 362 3.58 -3.88 36.68
N SER A 363 3.83 -3.06 35.66
CA SER A 363 4.59 -1.81 35.79
C SER A 363 3.74 -0.59 36.17
N LEU A 364 2.41 -0.73 36.11
CA LEU A 364 1.49 0.32 36.51
C LEU A 364 1.21 0.22 38.01
N PRO A 365 1.00 1.35 38.70
CA PRO A 365 0.64 1.32 40.12
C PRO A 365 -0.68 0.55 40.30
N ALA A 366 -0.74 -0.26 41.37
CA ALA A 366 -1.97 -0.94 41.75
C ALA A 366 -3.04 0.11 42.05
N ASP A 367 -4.12 0.09 41.27
CA ASP A 367 -5.26 0.96 41.45
C ASP A 367 -6.54 0.15 41.24
N ASP A 368 -7.57 0.44 42.02
CA ASP A 368 -8.85 -0.25 41.90
C ASP A 368 -9.57 0.26 40.65
N LEU A 369 -9.70 -0.61 39.64
CA LEU A 369 -10.50 -0.36 38.44
C LEU A 369 -11.87 -1.05 38.58
N PRO A 370 -12.87 -0.44 39.25
CA PRO A 370 -14.17 -1.07 39.41
C PRO A 370 -14.87 -1.17 38.06
N THR A 371 -15.12 -2.41 37.60
CA THR A 371 -15.87 -2.68 36.38
C THR A 371 -17.15 -3.46 36.67
N ARG A 372 -18.28 -2.89 36.24
CA ARG A 372 -19.59 -3.54 36.38
C ARG A 372 -19.84 -4.66 35.37
N ASN A 373 -19.02 -4.76 34.32
CA ASN A 373 -19.19 -5.74 33.26
C ASN A 373 -18.58 -7.11 33.64
N ALA A 374 -19.41 -8.16 33.65
CA ALA A 374 -18.98 -9.53 33.99
C ALA A 374 -17.82 -10.05 33.11
N ARG A 375 -17.80 -9.75 31.81
CA ARG A 375 -16.71 -10.19 30.93
C ARG A 375 -15.38 -9.49 31.24
N HIS A 376 -15.43 -8.23 31.63
CA HIS A 376 -14.22 -7.51 32.03
C HIS A 376 -13.66 -8.05 33.35
N ARG A 377 -14.53 -8.46 34.29
CA ARG A 377 -14.10 -9.15 35.52
C ARG A 377 -13.44 -10.49 35.21
N VAL A 378 -13.99 -11.28 34.28
CA VAL A 378 -13.36 -12.55 33.87
C VAL A 378 -11.99 -12.31 33.24
N ILE A 379 -11.87 -11.29 32.36
CA ILE A 379 -10.59 -10.92 31.74
C ILE A 379 -9.58 -10.40 32.76
N SER A 380 -10.00 -9.72 33.83
CA SER A 380 -9.03 -9.18 34.81
C SER A 380 -8.23 -10.27 35.52
N PHE A 381 -8.76 -11.50 35.63
CA PHE A 381 -8.00 -12.63 36.19
C PHE A 381 -6.70 -12.90 35.43
N ILE A 382 -6.67 -12.66 34.10
CA ILE A 382 -5.42 -12.75 33.30
C ILE A 382 -4.34 -11.81 33.85
N MET A 383 -4.71 -10.69 34.48
CA MET A 383 -3.74 -9.73 35.01
C MET A 383 -3.50 -9.90 36.51
N THR A 384 -4.52 -10.30 37.27
CA THR A 384 -4.49 -10.31 38.74
C THR A 384 -4.04 -11.65 39.34
N GLU A 385 -4.34 -12.77 38.70
CA GLU A 385 -3.97 -14.08 39.26
C GLU A 385 -2.48 -14.32 39.17
N LEU A 386 -1.90 -14.91 40.22
CA LEU A 386 -0.46 -15.10 40.29
C LEU A 386 -0.02 -16.38 39.58
N THR A 387 -0.70 -17.50 39.83
CA THR A 387 -0.28 -18.84 39.38
C THR A 387 -1.39 -19.61 38.66
N VAL A 388 -0.99 -20.59 37.86
CA VAL A 388 -1.92 -21.49 37.17
C VAL A 388 -2.68 -22.40 38.14
N GLU A 389 -2.05 -22.77 39.26
CA GLU A 389 -2.69 -23.58 40.31
C GLU A 389 -3.82 -22.81 40.98
N SER A 390 -3.56 -21.55 41.36
CA SER A 390 -4.57 -20.67 41.94
C SER A 390 -5.74 -20.43 40.98
N TRP A 391 -5.47 -20.28 39.67
CA TRP A 391 -6.54 -20.21 38.68
C TRP A 391 -7.36 -21.52 38.63
N ARG A 392 -6.71 -22.69 38.60
CA ARG A 392 -7.40 -23.99 38.51
C ARG A 392 -8.33 -24.25 39.69
N GLU A 393 -7.95 -23.83 40.89
CA GLU A 393 -8.77 -23.99 42.10
C GLU A 393 -10.08 -23.19 42.03
N GLN A 394 -10.06 -22.00 41.44
CA GLN A 394 -11.21 -21.10 41.41
C GLN A 394 -11.95 -21.04 40.06
N ARG A 395 -11.40 -21.62 38.99
CA ARG A 395 -11.90 -21.46 37.62
C ARG A 395 -13.40 -21.74 37.48
N LEU A 396 -13.91 -22.77 38.18
CA LEU A 396 -15.32 -23.14 38.13
C LEU A 396 -16.21 -22.13 38.86
N ASP A 397 -15.77 -21.62 39.99
CA ASP A 397 -16.51 -20.61 40.75
C ASP A 397 -16.55 -19.27 40.01
N VAL A 398 -15.44 -18.90 39.34
CA VAL A 398 -15.39 -17.73 38.45
C VAL A 398 -16.38 -17.86 37.30
N LEU A 399 -16.48 -19.04 36.67
CA LEU A 399 -17.46 -19.30 35.60
C LEU A 399 -18.90 -19.13 36.11
N ARG A 400 -19.24 -19.75 37.24
CA ARG A 400 -20.58 -19.67 37.82
C ARG A 400 -20.94 -18.24 38.18
N ALA A 401 -20.04 -17.53 38.86
CA ALA A 401 -20.24 -16.14 39.26
C ALA A 401 -20.47 -15.24 38.02
N ALA A 402 -19.67 -15.40 36.97
CA ALA A 402 -19.83 -14.62 35.74
C ALA A 402 -21.16 -14.89 35.02
N LEU A 403 -21.62 -16.15 35.02
CA LEU A 403 -22.93 -16.54 34.45
C LEU A 403 -24.09 -15.99 35.29
N SER A 404 -24.01 -16.10 36.62
CA SER A 404 -25.01 -15.55 37.54
C SER A 404 -25.10 -14.03 37.45
N ASP A 405 -23.97 -13.33 37.40
CA ASP A 405 -23.92 -11.87 37.25
C ASP A 405 -24.57 -11.43 35.93
N SER A 406 -24.27 -12.12 34.83
CA SER A 406 -24.85 -11.82 33.52
C SER A 406 -26.37 -12.08 33.47
N ALA A 407 -26.88 -13.00 34.29
CA ALA A 407 -28.33 -13.24 34.44
C ALA A 407 -29.01 -12.13 35.27
N THR A 408 -28.33 -11.58 36.27
CA THR A 408 -28.85 -10.46 37.07
C THR A 408 -28.89 -9.11 36.33
N GLU A 409 -28.14 -8.97 35.23
CA GLU A 409 -28.15 -7.79 34.34
C GLU A 409 -29.37 -7.72 33.39
N GLY A 410 -30.37 -8.60 33.54
CA GLY A 410 -31.61 -8.57 32.76
C GLY A 410 -31.50 -9.16 31.35
N ARG A 411 -30.50 -10.02 31.11
CA ARG A 411 -30.36 -10.78 29.86
C ARG A 411 -30.98 -12.17 30.00
N ASP A 412 -31.59 -12.66 28.92
CA ASP A 412 -32.16 -14.01 28.89
C ASP A 412 -31.07 -15.07 29.14
N SER A 413 -31.40 -16.12 29.89
CA SER A 413 -30.48 -17.21 30.25
C SER A 413 -30.25 -18.22 29.13
N THR A 414 -30.41 -17.82 27.87
CA THR A 414 -30.19 -18.70 26.70
C THR A 414 -28.70 -18.88 26.44
N TRP A 415 -28.35 -19.98 25.75
CA TRP A 415 -26.99 -20.19 25.26
C TRP A 415 -26.48 -19.00 24.45
N GLU A 416 -27.27 -18.47 23.51
CA GLU A 416 -26.86 -17.36 22.65
C GLU A 416 -26.47 -16.10 23.43
N SER A 417 -27.21 -15.81 24.51
CA SER A 417 -26.99 -14.66 25.39
C SER A 417 -25.75 -14.82 26.28
N LEU A 418 -25.53 -16.03 26.82
CA LEU A 418 -24.45 -16.34 27.77
C LEU A 418 -23.17 -16.87 27.09
N ARG A 419 -23.23 -17.28 25.83
CA ARG A 419 -22.10 -17.77 25.02
C ARG A 419 -20.91 -16.81 25.00
N PRO A 420 -21.07 -15.47 24.87
CA PRO A 420 -19.96 -14.54 24.97
C PRO A 420 -19.21 -14.60 26.30
N VAL A 421 -19.92 -14.86 27.41
CA VAL A 421 -19.30 -15.04 28.75
C VAL A 421 -18.55 -16.36 28.81
N CYS A 422 -19.17 -17.45 28.33
CA CYS A 422 -18.54 -18.77 28.25
C CYS A 422 -17.25 -18.75 27.42
N LEU A 423 -17.27 -18.12 26.24
CA LEU A 423 -16.11 -17.99 25.37
C LEU A 423 -15.02 -17.11 25.99
N THR A 424 -15.40 -16.08 26.73
CA THR A 424 -14.44 -15.22 27.44
C THR A 424 -13.77 -16.00 28.56
N TRP A 425 -14.52 -16.76 29.36
CA TRP A 425 -13.96 -17.63 30.39
C TRP A 425 -13.07 -18.73 29.80
N ALA A 426 -13.51 -19.39 28.73
CA ALA A 426 -12.71 -20.43 28.07
C ALA A 426 -11.41 -19.88 27.49
N PHE A 427 -11.43 -18.63 27.00
CA PHE A 427 -10.22 -17.96 26.56
C PHE A 427 -9.24 -17.78 27.73
N VAL A 428 -9.72 -17.26 28.86
CA VAL A 428 -8.90 -17.07 30.07
C VAL A 428 -8.33 -18.41 30.55
N ASP A 429 -9.19 -19.43 30.65
CA ASP A 429 -8.80 -20.75 31.15
C ASP A 429 -7.73 -21.41 30.29
N LEU A 430 -7.94 -21.45 28.97
CA LEU A 430 -6.96 -22.04 28.07
C LEU A 430 -5.69 -21.18 27.98
N TYR A 431 -5.79 -19.87 28.10
CA TYR A 431 -4.60 -19.00 28.11
C TYR A 431 -3.72 -19.29 29.34
N PHE A 432 -4.31 -19.48 30.53
CA PHE A 432 -3.58 -19.90 31.73
C PHE A 432 -2.93 -21.27 31.59
N ASN A 433 -3.65 -22.24 31.02
CA ASN A 433 -3.14 -23.61 30.95
C ASN A 433 -2.15 -23.85 29.81
N ASP A 434 -2.41 -23.26 28.63
CA ASP A 434 -1.67 -23.56 27.40
C ASP A 434 -0.60 -22.50 27.08
N VAL A 435 -0.76 -21.25 27.55
CA VAL A 435 0.08 -20.12 27.15
C VAL A 435 0.97 -19.62 28.29
N ILE A 436 0.40 -19.33 29.46
CA ILE A 436 1.11 -18.80 30.63
C ILE A 436 0.96 -19.68 31.89
N PRO A 437 1.42 -20.94 31.87
CA PRO A 437 1.35 -21.82 33.04
C PRO A 437 2.39 -21.41 34.09
N ILE A 438 2.12 -20.31 34.79
CA ILE A 438 3.01 -19.75 35.81
C ILE A 438 2.93 -20.63 37.06
N ASP A 439 4.06 -21.26 37.37
CA ASP A 439 4.26 -22.23 38.43
C ASP A 439 5.09 -21.65 39.61
N SER A 440 5.42 -20.36 39.56
CA SER A 440 6.20 -19.66 40.58
C SER A 440 5.45 -18.47 41.18
N ASP A 441 5.78 -18.12 42.43
CA ASP A 441 5.24 -16.94 43.11
C ASP A 441 5.72 -15.61 42.49
N ASP A 442 6.86 -15.62 41.78
CA ASP A 442 7.36 -14.44 41.06
C ASP A 442 6.82 -14.38 39.62
N ARG A 443 5.58 -13.89 39.51
CA ARG A 443 4.88 -13.69 38.23
C ARG A 443 5.67 -12.79 37.27
N LEU A 444 6.33 -11.76 37.78
CA LEU A 444 7.06 -10.79 36.95
C LEU A 444 8.29 -11.43 36.32
N GLU A 445 9.11 -12.11 37.12
CA GLU A 445 10.28 -12.83 36.65
C GLU A 445 9.90 -13.91 35.64
N TRP A 446 8.83 -14.68 35.92
CA TRP A 446 8.35 -15.72 35.01
C TRP A 446 7.95 -15.16 33.65
N LEU A 447 7.11 -14.11 33.64
CA LEU A 447 6.63 -13.48 32.41
C LEU A 447 7.76 -12.85 31.60
N GLN A 448 8.75 -12.25 32.26
CA GLN A 448 9.93 -11.69 31.58
C GLN A 448 10.76 -12.79 30.92
N THR A 449 11.00 -13.88 31.64
CA THR A 449 11.84 -15.00 31.17
C THR A 449 11.17 -15.79 30.05
N HIS A 450 9.84 -15.89 30.06
CA HIS A 450 9.05 -16.64 29.10
C HIS A 450 8.33 -15.78 28.06
N LEU A 451 8.64 -14.49 27.95
CA LEU A 451 7.95 -13.54 27.08
C LEU A 451 7.87 -14.02 25.61
N LEU A 452 9.00 -14.47 25.06
CA LEU A 452 9.07 -14.94 23.67
C LEU A 452 8.28 -16.23 23.45
N ASP A 453 8.36 -17.15 24.41
CA ASP A 453 7.61 -18.39 24.39
C ASP A 453 6.10 -18.12 24.48
N THR A 454 5.70 -17.20 25.36
CA THR A 454 4.33 -16.71 25.51
C THR A 454 3.82 -16.15 24.18
N LEU A 455 4.57 -15.25 23.53
CA LEU A 455 4.19 -14.65 22.24
C LEU A 455 3.93 -15.70 21.14
N ARG A 456 4.75 -16.75 21.09
CA ARG A 456 4.62 -17.87 20.13
C ARG A 456 3.44 -18.76 20.45
N LYS A 457 3.30 -19.15 21.72
CA LYS A 457 2.17 -19.95 22.20
C LYS A 457 0.85 -19.24 21.94
N THR A 458 0.78 -17.92 22.12
CA THR A 458 -0.43 -17.15 21.87
C THR A 458 -0.87 -17.18 20.40
N SER A 459 0.03 -17.12 19.43
CA SER A 459 -0.33 -17.25 18.00
C SER A 459 -0.98 -18.60 17.70
N THR A 460 -0.36 -19.68 18.20
CA THR A 460 -0.89 -21.05 18.04
C THR A 460 -2.22 -21.22 18.76
N PHE A 461 -2.34 -20.63 19.95
CA PHE A 461 -3.54 -20.65 20.78
C PHE A 461 -4.73 -19.97 20.10
N VAL A 462 -4.57 -18.80 19.47
CA VAL A 462 -5.70 -18.11 18.79
C VAL A 462 -6.29 -18.98 17.69
N LYS A 463 -5.42 -19.60 16.88
CA LYS A 463 -5.85 -20.48 15.81
C LYS A 463 -6.63 -21.69 16.36
N LYS A 464 -6.07 -22.37 17.38
CA LYS A 464 -6.71 -23.50 18.06
C LYS A 464 -8.07 -23.10 18.67
N PHE A 465 -8.12 -21.94 19.33
CA PHE A 465 -9.34 -21.43 19.95
C PHE A 465 -10.44 -21.16 18.90
N ASP A 466 -10.08 -20.58 17.76
CA ASP A 466 -11.02 -20.25 16.70
C ASP A 466 -11.56 -21.48 15.98
N GLU A 467 -10.73 -22.50 15.79
CA GLU A 467 -11.13 -23.73 15.12
C GLU A 467 -11.94 -24.65 16.06
N GLU A 468 -11.56 -24.73 17.35
CA GLU A 468 -12.05 -25.78 18.26
C GLU A 468 -13.02 -25.30 19.35
N VAL A 469 -13.00 -24.02 19.73
CA VAL A 469 -13.76 -23.50 20.88
C VAL A 469 -14.80 -22.46 20.44
N ALA A 470 -14.42 -21.53 19.57
CA ALA A 470 -15.31 -20.48 19.08
C ALA A 470 -16.45 -21.01 18.18
N THR A 471 -16.32 -22.24 17.66
CA THR A 471 -17.32 -22.92 16.82
C THR A 471 -18.38 -23.69 17.62
N LEU A 472 -18.21 -23.82 18.95
CA LEU A 472 -19.12 -24.59 19.80
C LEU A 472 -20.52 -23.96 19.84
N GLY A 473 -21.52 -24.82 19.62
CA GLY A 473 -22.91 -24.43 19.41
C GLY A 473 -23.88 -24.73 20.56
N SER A 474 -23.45 -25.46 21.60
CA SER A 474 -24.31 -25.80 22.76
C SER A 474 -23.54 -25.81 24.08
N VAL A 475 -24.29 -25.79 25.19
CA VAL A 475 -23.74 -25.85 26.56
C VAL A 475 -23.02 -27.18 26.79
N GLU A 476 -23.57 -28.29 26.29
CA GLU A 476 -23.00 -29.63 26.44
C GLU A 476 -21.70 -29.77 25.65
N ALA A 477 -21.67 -29.25 24.41
CA ALA A 477 -20.46 -29.23 23.60
C ALA A 477 -19.35 -28.41 24.26
N PHE A 478 -19.72 -27.27 24.87
CA PHE A 478 -18.81 -26.44 25.66
C PHE A 478 -18.28 -27.16 26.90
N ALA A 479 -19.16 -27.72 27.71
CA ALA A 479 -18.81 -28.40 28.95
C ALA A 479 -17.87 -29.59 28.71
N ASN A 480 -18.17 -30.40 27.68
CA ASN A 480 -17.34 -31.54 27.29
C ASN A 480 -15.95 -31.09 26.80
N LYS A 481 -15.88 -30.02 26.00
CA LYS A 481 -14.60 -29.52 25.47
C LYS A 481 -13.72 -28.88 26.54
N MET A 482 -14.34 -28.21 27.52
CA MET A 482 -13.64 -27.45 28.56
C MET A 482 -13.41 -28.23 29.86
N ASP A 483 -13.84 -29.49 29.93
CA ASP A 483 -13.81 -30.31 31.15
C ASP A 483 -14.51 -29.60 32.32
N VAL A 484 -15.74 -29.17 32.07
CA VAL A 484 -16.62 -28.53 33.06
C VAL A 484 -17.81 -29.46 33.33
N PRO A 485 -18.15 -29.75 34.59
CA PRO A 485 -19.32 -30.57 34.91
C PRO A 485 -20.62 -29.89 34.44
N VAL A 486 -21.29 -30.50 33.45
CA VAL A 486 -22.52 -29.95 32.84
C VAL A 486 -23.59 -29.69 33.90
N ASP A 487 -23.72 -30.57 34.88
CA ASP A 487 -24.67 -30.51 36.00
C ASP A 487 -24.50 -29.26 36.86
N GLN A 488 -23.30 -28.67 36.89
CA GLN A 488 -22.98 -27.50 37.70
C GLN A 488 -23.20 -26.17 36.97
N ILE A 489 -23.34 -26.19 35.64
CA ILE A 489 -23.53 -24.99 34.83
C ILE A 489 -24.89 -24.96 34.13
N ALA A 490 -25.45 -26.11 33.74
CA ALA A 490 -26.75 -26.22 33.06
C ALA A 490 -27.90 -25.55 33.83
N PRO A 491 -27.99 -25.58 35.17
CA PRO A 491 -29.05 -24.89 35.92
C PRO A 491 -29.01 -23.35 35.81
N LEU A 492 -27.89 -22.78 35.36
CA LEU A 492 -27.74 -21.33 35.14
C LEU A 492 -28.25 -20.90 33.76
N PHE A 493 -28.54 -21.86 32.89
CA PHE A 493 -29.21 -21.64 31.61
C PHE A 493 -30.71 -21.86 31.79
N GLY A 494 -31.52 -21.03 31.12
CA GLY A 494 -32.98 -21.20 31.10
C GLY A 494 -33.36 -22.53 30.45
N PRO A 495 -34.59 -23.04 30.68
CA PRO A 495 -35.02 -24.31 30.10
C PRO A 495 -34.76 -24.31 28.59
N SER A 496 -33.94 -25.26 28.15
CA SER A 496 -33.63 -25.51 26.75
C SER A 496 -34.95 -25.66 25.99
N GLY A 497 -35.21 -24.72 25.09
CA GLY A 497 -36.34 -24.76 24.18
C GLY A 497 -36.19 -25.90 23.18
N ASP A 498 -36.38 -27.13 23.65
CA ASP A 498 -36.85 -28.23 22.81
C ASP A 498 -38.38 -28.21 22.85
N ALA A 499 -38.96 -27.53 21.86
CA ALA A 499 -40.27 -27.86 21.33
C ALA A 499 -40.40 -27.24 19.93
N ASP A 500 -40.57 -28.10 18.93
CA ASP A 500 -41.10 -27.81 17.60
C ASP A 500 -42.04 -26.58 17.57
N VAL A 501 -41.71 -25.56 16.75
CA VAL A 501 -42.59 -24.91 15.74
C VAL A 501 -41.71 -24.19 14.71
#